data_AF-A0A943Q6F3-F1
#
_entry.id   AF-A0A943Q6F3-F1
#
_cell.length_a   1.000
_cell.length_b   1.000
_cell.length_c   1.000
_cell.angle_alpha   90.00
_cell.angle_beta   90.00
_cell.angle_gamma   90.00
#
_symmetry.space_group_name_H-M   'P 1'
#
loop_
_entity.id
_entity.type
_entity.pdbx_description
1 polymer ?
#
loop_
_entity_poly.entity_id
_entity_poly.type
_entity_poly.pdbx_seq_one_letter_code
_entity_poly.pdbx_strand_id
1 'polypeptide(L)'
;MEENLRKAIDDFIDFYNKSNIKKEEEELDKEIESDKDLSKLIKEGQISLGSYLKNKNDISAMKSLASAKKNYYSNEKVKRRFELYKEIKSVLSIIENGLIDNTKNIYDNF
;
A
#
# COMPACT_ATOMS: atom_id res chain seq x y z
N MET A 1 -14.93 18.33 -21.51
CA MET A 1 -14.81 18.33 -20.03
C MET A 1 -14.48 16.92 -19.53
N GLU A 2 -15.30 15.91 -19.81
CA GLU A 2 -14.93 14.49 -19.61
C GLU A 2 -13.66 14.08 -20.37
N GLU A 3 -13.44 14.62 -21.57
CA GLU A 3 -12.25 14.32 -22.39
C GLU A 3 -10.94 14.85 -21.78
N ASN A 4 -10.97 16.06 -21.18
CA ASN A 4 -9.81 16.64 -20.49
C ASN A 4 -9.48 15.87 -19.20
N LEU A 5 -10.51 15.38 -18.52
CA LEU A 5 -10.38 14.53 -17.34
C LEU A 5 -9.75 13.18 -17.70
N ARG A 6 -10.28 12.50 -18.72
CA ARG A 6 -9.74 11.24 -19.22
C ARG A 6 -8.27 11.39 -19.58
N LYS A 7 -7.92 12.46 -20.29
CA LYS A 7 -6.53 12.77 -20.65
C LYS A 7 -5.62 12.95 -19.42
N ALA A 8 -6.07 13.68 -18.39
CA ALA A 8 -5.27 13.86 -17.17
C ALA A 8 -5.05 12.55 -16.40
N ILE A 9 -6.03 11.65 -16.39
CA ILE A 9 -5.90 10.31 -15.81
C ILE A 9 -4.93 9.46 -16.63
N ASP A 10 -5.06 9.47 -17.97
CA ASP A 10 -4.19 8.71 -18.87
C ASP A 10 -2.73 9.19 -18.77
N ASP A 11 -2.50 10.51 -18.71
CA ASP A 11 -1.17 11.11 -18.52
C ASP A 11 -0.55 10.69 -17.16
N PHE A 12 -1.37 10.60 -16.10
CA PHE A 12 -0.91 10.10 -14.81
C PHE A 12 -0.56 8.61 -14.84
N ILE A 13 -1.39 7.77 -15.48
CA ILE A 13 -1.12 6.33 -15.62
C ILE A 13 0.19 6.12 -16.39
N ASP A 14 0.40 6.88 -17.47
CA ASP A 14 1.62 6.80 -18.27
C ASP A 14 2.85 7.28 -17.46
N PHE A 15 2.73 8.38 -16.73
CA PHE A 15 3.77 8.85 -15.80
C PHE A 15 4.10 7.79 -14.75
N TYR A 16 3.10 7.21 -14.08
CA TYR A 16 3.27 6.20 -13.05
C TYR A 16 3.99 4.96 -13.61
N ASN A 17 3.52 4.43 -14.74
CA ASN A 17 4.10 3.25 -15.38
C ASN A 17 5.55 3.47 -15.84
N LYS A 18 5.92 4.70 -16.21
CA LYS A 18 7.29 5.08 -16.60
C LYS A 18 8.15 5.52 -15.43
N SER A 19 7.56 5.78 -14.27
CA SER A 19 8.26 6.30 -13.10
C SER A 19 9.22 5.27 -12.51
N ASN A 20 10.29 5.76 -11.87
CA ASN A 20 11.17 4.92 -11.08
C ASN A 20 10.45 4.31 -9.86
N ILE A 21 9.35 4.93 -9.40
CA ILE A 21 8.51 4.42 -8.31
C ILE A 21 7.92 3.07 -8.68
N LYS A 22 7.40 2.89 -9.91
CA LYS A 22 6.82 1.62 -10.33
C LYS A 22 7.87 0.50 -10.41
N LYS A 23 9.08 0.83 -10.91
CA LYS A 23 10.19 -0.12 -10.96
C LYS A 23 10.64 -0.53 -9.56
N GLU A 24 10.83 0.44 -8.68
CA GLU A 24 11.22 0.20 -7.28
C GLU A 24 10.15 -0.63 -6.55
N GLU A 25 8.86 -0.36 -6.78
CA GLU A 25 7.74 -1.15 -6.27
C GLU A 25 7.87 -2.64 -6.67
N GLU A 26 8.05 -2.91 -7.96
CA GLU A 26 8.15 -4.27 -8.49
C GLU A 26 9.39 -5.02 -8.00
N GLU A 27 10.52 -4.33 -7.86
CA GLU A 27 11.76 -4.89 -7.32
C GLU A 27 11.59 -5.25 -5.84
N LEU A 28 11.05 -4.33 -5.04
CA LEU A 28 10.78 -4.57 -3.62
C LEU A 28 9.78 -5.71 -3.41
N ASP A 29 8.74 -5.80 -4.23
CA ASP A 29 7.76 -6.90 -4.14
C ASP A 29 8.44 -8.25 -4.39
N LYS A 30 9.28 -8.38 -5.42
CA LYS A 30 10.06 -9.61 -5.69
C LYS A 30 11.05 -9.92 -4.56
N GLU A 31 11.73 -8.91 -4.04
CA GLU A 31 12.67 -9.09 -2.94
C GLU A 31 11.97 -9.54 -1.66
N ILE A 32 10.79 -8.98 -1.35
CA ILE A 32 9.99 -9.37 -0.18
C ILE A 32 9.44 -10.78 -0.34
N GLU A 33 8.93 -11.14 -1.53
CA GLU A 33 8.39 -12.47 -1.80
C GLU A 33 9.45 -13.57 -1.72
N SER A 34 10.68 -13.27 -2.14
CA SER A 34 11.80 -14.22 -2.11
C SER A 34 12.55 -14.25 -0.76
N ASP A 35 12.28 -13.31 0.15
CA ASP A 35 12.93 -13.21 1.46
C ASP A 35 12.40 -14.31 2.41
N LYS A 36 13.28 -15.26 2.72
CA LYS A 36 12.94 -16.42 3.56
C LYS A 36 12.58 -16.02 4.99
N ASP A 37 13.19 -14.98 5.52
CA ASP A 37 12.95 -14.53 6.89
C ASP A 37 11.60 -13.83 6.98
N LEU A 38 11.26 -12.99 6.00
CA LEU A 38 9.91 -12.41 5.89
C LEU A 38 8.83 -13.48 5.67
N SER A 39 9.09 -14.46 4.80
CA SER A 39 8.19 -15.60 4.59
C SER A 39 7.93 -16.38 5.89
N LYS A 40 8.98 -16.58 6.70
CA LYS A 40 8.88 -17.23 8.02
C LYS A 40 8.01 -16.41 8.97
N LEU A 41 8.22 -15.09 9.05
CA LEU A 41 7.42 -14.20 9.91
C LEU A 41 5.93 -14.19 9.51
N ILE A 42 5.62 -14.22 8.21
CA ILE A 42 4.23 -14.33 7.72
C ILE A 42 3.60 -15.64 8.19
N LYS A 43 4.31 -16.78 8.03
CA LYS A 43 3.81 -18.10 8.46
C LYS A 43 3.59 -18.17 9.97
N GLU A 44 4.53 -17.66 10.76
CA GLU A 44 4.39 -17.56 12.22
C GLU A 44 3.18 -16.70 12.63
N GLY A 45 2.99 -15.57 11.92
CA GLY A 45 1.82 -14.71 12.08
C GLY A 45 0.51 -15.43 11.74
N GLN A 46 0.45 -16.17 10.64
CA GLN A 46 -0.73 -16.94 10.22
C GLN A 46 -1.10 -18.05 11.22
N ILE A 47 -0.10 -18.78 11.73
CA ILE A 47 -0.31 -19.82 12.76
C ILE A 47 -0.88 -19.19 14.02
N SER A 48 -0.25 -18.11 14.49
CA SER A 48 -0.69 -17.40 15.71
C SER A 48 -2.08 -16.78 15.52
N LEU A 49 -2.39 -16.27 14.32
CA LEU A 49 -3.72 -15.79 13.98
C LEU A 49 -4.75 -16.91 14.06
N GLY A 50 -4.45 -18.08 13.49
CA GLY A 50 -5.30 -19.26 13.56
C GLY A 50 -5.64 -19.65 15.01
N SER A 51 -4.64 -19.67 15.90
CA SER A 51 -4.85 -19.93 17.33
C SER A 51 -5.70 -18.85 18.00
N TYR A 52 -5.40 -17.57 17.79
CA TYR A 52 -6.18 -16.46 18.34
C TYR A 52 -7.63 -16.45 17.83
N LEU A 53 -7.87 -16.79 16.56
CA LEU A 53 -9.22 -16.87 16.01
C LEU A 53 -10.04 -18.00 16.66
N LYS A 54 -9.40 -19.12 17.02
CA LYS A 54 -10.02 -20.23 17.76
C LYS A 54 -10.27 -19.89 19.24
N ASN A 55 -9.37 -19.11 19.85
CA ASN A 55 -9.51 -18.66 21.23
C ASN A 55 -9.04 -17.20 21.36
N LYS A 56 -10.00 -16.28 21.48
CA LYS A 56 -9.73 -14.83 21.61
C LYS A 56 -9.00 -14.44 22.89
N ASN A 57 -8.93 -15.34 23.88
CA ASN A 57 -8.21 -15.12 25.13
C ASN A 57 -6.81 -15.77 25.13
N ASP A 58 -6.34 -16.30 24.00
CA ASP A 58 -5.00 -16.87 23.88
C ASP A 58 -3.93 -15.76 23.88
N ILE A 59 -3.47 -15.39 25.08
CA ILE A 59 -2.44 -14.37 25.30
C ILE A 59 -1.13 -14.71 24.58
N SER A 60 -0.79 -16.00 24.47
CA SER A 60 0.43 -16.44 23.78
C SER A 60 0.33 -16.14 22.29
N ALA A 61 -0.79 -16.51 21.67
CA ALA A 61 -1.06 -16.18 20.27
C ALA A 61 -1.06 -14.67 20.02
N MET A 62 -1.63 -13.86 20.92
CA MET A 62 -1.60 -12.40 20.82
C MET A 62 -0.16 -11.84 20.86
N LYS A 63 0.67 -12.32 21.78
CA LYS A 63 2.09 -11.89 21.88
C LYS A 63 2.88 -12.27 20.64
N SER A 64 2.70 -13.50 20.13
CA SER A 64 3.35 -13.96 18.92
C SER A 64 2.93 -13.16 17.70
N LEU A 65 1.62 -12.83 17.56
CA LEU A 65 1.12 -11.94 16.51
C LEU A 65 1.77 -10.55 16.58
N ALA A 66 1.81 -9.95 17.77
CA ALA A 66 2.41 -8.64 17.96
C ALA A 66 3.91 -8.65 17.60
N SER A 67 4.63 -9.71 17.97
CA SER A 67 6.05 -9.89 17.65
C SER A 67 6.28 -10.08 16.15
N ALA A 68 5.55 -11.00 15.51
CA ALA A 68 5.64 -11.25 14.07
C ALA A 68 5.35 -9.97 13.28
N LYS A 69 4.28 -9.24 13.65
CA LYS A 69 3.95 -7.93 13.06
C LYS A 69 5.09 -6.94 13.24
N LYS A 70 5.59 -6.75 14.46
CA LYS A 70 6.68 -5.81 14.75
C LYS A 70 7.91 -6.11 13.92
N ASN A 71 8.32 -7.37 13.84
CA ASN A 71 9.51 -7.79 13.12
C ASN A 71 9.34 -7.63 11.61
N TYR A 72 8.17 -7.98 11.07
CA TYR A 72 7.86 -7.82 9.65
C TYR A 72 7.95 -6.35 9.22
N TYR A 73 7.30 -5.44 9.96
CA TYR A 73 7.36 -4.00 9.67
C TYR A 73 8.68 -3.33 10.07
N SER A 74 9.58 -4.04 10.77
CA SER A 74 10.91 -3.53 11.08
C SER A 74 11.92 -3.75 9.94
N ASN A 75 11.60 -4.62 8.98
CA ASN A 75 12.43 -4.87 7.81
C ASN A 75 12.43 -3.66 6.87
N GLU A 76 13.61 -3.22 6.44
CA GLU A 76 13.78 -2.01 5.63
C GLU A 76 13.07 -2.08 4.27
N LYS A 77 13.04 -3.24 3.61
CA LYS A 77 12.32 -3.42 2.34
C LYS A 77 10.82 -3.23 2.53
N VAL A 78 10.27 -3.82 3.59
CA VAL A 78 8.85 -3.70 3.95
C VAL A 78 8.50 -2.25 4.32
N LYS A 79 9.36 -1.56 5.08
CA LYS A 79 9.18 -0.13 5.38
C LYS A 79 9.15 0.70 4.11
N ARG A 80 10.14 0.51 3.22
CA ARG A 80 10.23 1.26 1.97
C ARG A 80 9.02 1.01 1.08
N ARG A 81 8.58 -0.24 0.96
CA ARG A 81 7.36 -0.60 0.23
C ARG A 81 6.12 0.12 0.76
N PHE A 82 6.02 0.29 2.08
CA PHE A 82 4.92 1.03 2.71
C PHE A 82 5.03 2.55 2.50
N GLU A 83 6.23 3.11 2.45
CA GLU A 83 6.47 4.51 2.09
C GLU A 83 6.07 4.78 0.64
N LEU A 84 6.47 3.92 -0.30
CA LEU A 84 6.04 4.01 -1.70
C LEU A 84 4.51 4.00 -1.83
N TYR A 85 3.83 3.13 -1.08
CA TYR A 85 2.36 3.11 -1.06
C TYR A 85 1.77 4.46 -0.61
N LYS A 86 2.36 5.12 0.39
CA LYS A 86 1.91 6.45 0.84
C LYS A 86 2.19 7.53 -0.20
N GLU A 87 3.35 7.51 -0.84
CA GLU A 87 3.71 8.44 -1.92
C GLU A 87 2.69 8.33 -3.07
N ILE A 88 2.41 7.11 -3.55
CA ILE A 88 1.43 6.85 -4.60
C ILE A 88 0.03 7.34 -4.18
N LYS A 89 -0.40 7.00 -2.96
CA LYS A 89 -1.70 7.44 -2.44
C LYS A 89 -1.81 8.95 -2.33
N SER A 90 -0.73 9.63 -1.96
CA SER A 90 -0.68 11.10 -1.89
C SER A 90 -0.88 11.71 -3.26
N VAL A 91 -0.23 11.17 -4.30
CA VAL A 91 -0.39 11.67 -5.67
C VAL A 91 -1.81 11.43 -6.17
N LEU A 92 -2.38 10.25 -5.92
CA LEU A 92 -3.77 9.94 -6.26
C LEU A 92 -4.76 10.89 -5.58
N SER A 93 -4.53 11.25 -4.32
CA SER A 93 -5.39 12.20 -3.59
C SER A 93 -5.30 13.62 -4.15
N ILE A 94 -4.13 14.06 -4.64
CA ILE A 94 -3.99 15.36 -5.33
C ILE A 94 -4.84 15.38 -6.60
N ILE A 95 -4.81 14.29 -7.37
CA ILE A 95 -5.64 14.14 -8.57
C ILE A 95 -7.11 14.21 -8.17
N GLU A 96 -7.56 13.36 -7.24
CA GLU A 96 -8.94 13.33 -6.75
C GLU A 96 -9.44 14.71 -6.29
N ASN A 97 -8.64 15.46 -5.51
CA ASN A 97 -9.00 16.81 -5.08
C ASN A 97 -9.09 17.79 -6.25
N GLY A 98 -8.14 17.74 -7.20
CA GLY A 98 -8.20 18.54 -8.43
C GLY A 98 -9.42 18.22 -9.29
N LEU A 99 -9.93 16.98 -9.23
CA LEU A 99 -11.19 16.59 -9.88
C LEU A 99 -12.41 17.18 -9.18
N ILE A 100 -12.44 17.13 -7.84
CA ILE A 100 -13.52 17.68 -7.01
C ILE A 100 -13.61 19.21 -7.17
N ASP A 101 -12.48 19.90 -7.12
CA ASP A 101 -12.44 21.37 -7.26
C ASP A 101 -12.89 21.81 -8.66
N ASN A 102 -12.51 21.07 -9.71
CA ASN A 102 -13.01 21.33 -11.05
C ASN A 102 -14.52 21.08 -11.18
N THR A 103 -15.06 20.02 -10.57
CA THR A 103 -16.50 19.75 -10.59
C THR A 103 -17.30 20.81 -9.82
N LYS A 104 -16.82 21.31 -8.68
CA LYS A 104 -17.44 22.44 -7.99
C LYS A 104 -17.49 23.70 -8.85
N ASN A 105 -16.39 24.07 -9.50
CA ASN A 105 -16.34 25.24 -10.38
C ASN A 105 -17.31 25.14 -11.57
N ILE A 106 -17.68 23.93 -12.01
CA ILE A 106 -18.67 23.75 -13.06
C ILE A 106 -20.08 23.99 -12.51
N TYR A 107 -20.38 23.51 -11.31
CA TYR A 107 -21.69 23.66 -10.69
C TYR A 107 -21.96 25.08 -10.15
N ASP A 108 -20.93 25.80 -9.68
CA ASP A 108 -21.06 27.17 -9.18
C ASP A 108 -21.22 28.21 -10.31
N ASN A 109 -20.98 27.83 -11.57
CA ASN A 109 -21.16 28.66 -12.76
C ASN A 109 -22.48 28.39 -13.52
N PHE A 110 -23.42 27.66 -12.91
CA PHE A 110 -24.81 27.48 -13.37
C PHE A 110 -25.79 28.17 -12.42
#